data_AF-A0A4D4J3U9-F1
#
_entry.id   AF-A0A4D4J3U9-F1
#
_cell.length_a   1.000
_cell.length_b   1.000
_cell.length_c   1.000
_cell.angle_alpha   90.00
_cell.angle_beta   90.00
_cell.angle_gamma   90.00
#
_symmetry.space_group_name_H-M   'P 1'
#
loop_
_entity.id
_entity.type
_entity.pdbx_description
1 polymer ?
#
loop_
_entity_poly.entity_id
_entity_poly.type
_entity_poly.pdbx_seq_one_letter_code
_entity_poly.pdbx_strand_id
1 'polypeptide(L)'
;MNHQGEFTTHHRDGDQVVKLLDVQHPASARLLGATLTAGRTVTENYLDTIAAVGVRLPMELTVISDEPLAVRHRWVFGPGLLNAVESVPELFVNSVREIGRWVCDLAATDARIDTNLANFCVVEGRPVLVDVLPPLIPSLRQQPTNLFEVLFAALCFDTEIILAALVGYAARALLRAADPAAARQFVAVGRDLSPPVSGYPDGPLAEVWFRSRATLALRALAGELPADPVRSFFVLTSVRAFRELDEQRRARRVEQVREALRGLGVR
;
A
#
# COMPACT_ATOMS: atom_id res chain seq x y z
N MET A 1 -8.96 21.02 0.76
CA MET A 1 -7.76 21.33 -0.07
C MET A 1 -7.09 20.00 -0.34
N ASN A 2 -6.95 19.60 -1.61
CA ASN A 2 -6.27 18.36 -1.96
C ASN A 2 -4.77 18.50 -1.66
N HIS A 3 -4.20 17.54 -0.95
CA HIS A 3 -2.75 17.43 -0.85
C HIS A 3 -2.20 16.82 -2.15
N GLN A 4 -1.11 17.38 -2.67
CA GLN A 4 -0.48 16.89 -3.91
C GLN A 4 -0.19 15.38 -3.84
N GLY A 5 -0.98 14.58 -4.57
CA GLY A 5 -0.78 13.14 -4.75
C GLY A 5 -1.90 12.23 -4.26
N GLU A 6 -3.02 12.75 -3.76
CA GLU A 6 -4.25 11.99 -3.55
C GLU A 6 -5.00 11.81 -4.88
N PHE A 7 -5.46 10.59 -5.16
CA PHE A 7 -6.26 10.26 -6.35
C PHE A 7 -7.75 10.41 -6.10
N THR A 8 -8.15 10.84 -4.90
CA THR A 8 -9.54 11.00 -4.53
C THR A 8 -9.72 12.36 -3.84
N THR A 9 -10.83 13.01 -4.14
CA THR A 9 -11.34 14.11 -3.30
C THR A 9 -12.36 13.51 -2.35
N HIS A 10 -12.34 13.91 -1.08
CA HIS A 10 -13.37 13.52 -0.13
C HIS A 10 -14.09 14.75 0.41
N HIS A 11 -15.40 14.67 0.43
CA HIS A 11 -16.27 15.63 1.10
C HIS A 11 -16.97 14.92 2.25
N ARG A 12 -16.90 15.52 3.44
CA ARG A 12 -17.63 15.07 4.61
C ARG A 12 -18.77 16.04 4.89
N ASP A 13 -19.99 15.50 4.91
CA ASP A 13 -21.18 16.21 5.34
C ASP A 13 -21.80 15.45 6.52
N GLY A 14 -21.60 15.98 7.73
CA GLY A 14 -21.96 15.30 8.98
C GLY A 14 -21.30 13.93 9.13
N ASP A 15 -22.13 12.88 9.16
CA ASP A 15 -21.72 11.47 9.27
C ASP A 15 -21.50 10.80 7.90
N GLN A 16 -21.72 11.50 6.80
CA GLN A 16 -21.59 10.94 5.46
C GLN A 16 -20.29 11.42 4.81
N VAL A 17 -19.63 10.48 4.14
CA VAL A 17 -18.41 10.72 3.36
C VAL A 17 -18.74 10.39 1.93
N VAL A 18 -18.50 11.34 1.04
CA VAL A 18 -18.49 11.11 -0.41
C VAL A 18 -17.04 11.20 -0.87
N LYS A 19 -16.58 10.14 -1.53
CA LYS A 19 -15.27 10.09 -2.18
C LYS A 19 -15.46 10.06 -3.68
N LEU A 20 -14.81 10.98 -4.38
CA LEU A 20 -14.79 11.05 -5.82
C LEU A 20 -13.39 10.71 -6.31
N LEU A 21 -13.29 9.87 -7.33
CA LEU A 21 -12.02 9.60 -7.99
C LEU A 21 -11.60 10.85 -8.80
N ASP A 22 -10.48 11.45 -8.41
CA ASP A 22 -9.88 12.61 -9.06
C ASP A 22 -8.71 12.17 -9.95
N VAL A 23 -8.82 12.43 -11.25
CA VAL A 23 -7.84 12.04 -12.26
C VAL A 23 -6.99 13.19 -12.78
N GLN A 24 -6.94 14.31 -12.07
CA GLN A 24 -6.23 15.50 -12.55
C GLN A 24 -4.69 15.34 -12.61
N HIS A 25 -4.10 14.27 -12.07
CA HIS A 25 -2.65 14.06 -12.10
C HIS A 25 -2.18 13.25 -13.33
N PRO A 26 -1.34 13.82 -14.23
CA PRO A 26 -0.94 13.15 -15.48
C PRO A 26 -0.23 11.81 -15.29
N ALA A 27 0.57 11.66 -14.22
CA ALA A 27 1.34 10.44 -13.96
C ALA A 27 0.48 9.24 -13.52
N SER A 28 -0.77 9.44 -13.13
CA SER A 28 -1.70 8.37 -12.73
C SER A 28 -2.92 8.28 -13.63
N ALA A 29 -3.20 9.30 -14.43
CA ALA A 29 -4.36 9.36 -15.33
C ALA A 29 -4.48 8.13 -16.24
N ARG A 30 -3.37 7.59 -16.77
CA ARG A 30 -3.40 6.35 -17.59
C ARG A 30 -3.74 5.11 -16.78
N LEU A 31 -3.14 4.99 -15.60
CA LEU A 31 -3.28 3.81 -14.75
C LEU A 31 -4.67 3.75 -14.10
N LEU A 32 -5.25 4.91 -13.80
CA LEU A 32 -6.60 5.08 -13.27
C LEU A 32 -7.67 5.22 -14.36
N GLY A 33 -7.27 5.51 -15.60
CA GLY A 33 -8.18 5.68 -16.73
C GLY A 33 -8.96 4.41 -17.06
N ALA A 34 -8.31 3.24 -16.98
CA ALA A 34 -9.01 1.96 -17.14
C ALA A 34 -10.01 1.70 -15.99
N THR A 35 -9.66 2.13 -14.78
CA THR A 35 -10.55 2.06 -13.63
C THR A 35 -11.75 3.01 -13.74
N LEU A 36 -11.56 4.20 -14.30
CA LEU A 36 -12.68 5.11 -14.61
C LEU A 36 -13.68 4.47 -15.58
N THR A 37 -13.18 3.74 -16.58
CA THR A 37 -14.04 3.05 -17.56
C THR A 37 -14.71 1.79 -17.04
N ALA A 38 -14.34 1.32 -15.84
CA ALA A 38 -14.97 0.14 -15.23
C ALA A 38 -16.48 0.38 -15.00
N GLY A 39 -16.89 1.63 -14.78
CA GLY A 39 -18.27 1.99 -14.54
C GLY A 39 -18.82 1.42 -13.23
N ARG A 40 -20.11 1.65 -13.00
CA ARG A 40 -20.78 1.29 -11.74
C ARG A 40 -20.74 -0.22 -11.44
N THR A 41 -21.22 -1.04 -12.38
CA THR A 41 -21.37 -2.49 -12.18
C THR A 41 -20.05 -3.19 -11.87
N VAL A 42 -18.97 -2.83 -12.57
CA VAL A 42 -17.65 -3.42 -12.29
C VAL A 42 -17.13 -2.97 -10.92
N THR A 43 -17.37 -1.70 -10.54
CA THR A 43 -17.00 -1.21 -9.21
C THR A 43 -17.79 -1.92 -8.10
N GLU A 44 -19.09 -2.15 -8.29
CA GLU A 44 -19.93 -2.91 -7.35
C GLU A 44 -19.43 -4.36 -7.23
N ASN A 45 -19.16 -5.04 -8.34
CA ASN A 45 -18.58 -6.39 -8.33
C ASN A 45 -17.21 -6.45 -7.61
N TYR A 46 -16.38 -5.42 -7.78
CA TYR A 46 -15.11 -5.29 -7.06
C TYR A 46 -15.35 -5.17 -5.55
N LEU A 47 -16.29 -4.33 -5.12
CA LEU A 47 -16.64 -4.16 -3.71
C LEU A 47 -17.21 -5.45 -3.10
N ASP A 48 -18.06 -6.16 -3.85
CA ASP A 48 -18.59 -7.46 -3.44
C ASP A 48 -17.48 -8.51 -3.30
N THR A 49 -16.51 -8.51 -4.23
CA THR A 49 -15.37 -9.44 -4.20
C THR A 49 -14.49 -9.22 -2.97
N ILE A 50 -14.15 -7.96 -2.65
CA ILE A 50 -13.36 -7.68 -1.45
C ILE A 50 -14.15 -7.94 -0.15
N ALA A 51 -15.46 -7.69 -0.15
CA ALA A 51 -16.31 -8.02 1.00
C ALA A 51 -16.43 -9.54 1.20
N ALA A 52 -16.51 -10.33 0.12
CA ALA A 52 -16.65 -11.79 0.18
C ALA A 52 -15.46 -12.50 0.83
N VAL A 53 -14.24 -11.96 0.70
CA VAL A 53 -13.05 -12.46 1.41
C VAL A 53 -12.94 -11.95 2.86
N GLY A 54 -13.90 -11.15 3.31
CA GLY A 54 -13.97 -10.64 4.69
C GLY A 54 -13.23 -9.33 4.93
N VAL A 55 -12.90 -8.55 3.90
CA VAL A 55 -12.44 -7.16 4.08
C VAL A 55 -13.55 -6.36 4.75
N ARG A 56 -13.24 -5.69 5.87
CA ARG A 56 -14.19 -4.75 6.49
C ARG A 56 -14.23 -3.46 5.72
N LEU A 57 -15.42 -3.16 5.20
CA LEU A 57 -15.72 -1.91 4.53
C LEU A 57 -16.52 -0.99 5.44
N PRO A 58 -16.52 0.33 5.18
CA PRO A 58 -17.35 1.27 5.92
C PRO A 58 -18.84 0.92 5.77
N MET A 59 -19.64 1.22 6.80
CA MET A 59 -21.08 1.03 6.74
C MET A 59 -21.70 1.89 5.62
N GLU A 60 -22.77 1.40 5.02
CA GLU A 60 -23.51 2.10 3.95
C GLU A 60 -22.65 2.44 2.72
N LEU A 61 -21.52 1.73 2.52
CA LEU A 61 -20.70 1.90 1.34
C LEU A 61 -21.50 1.56 0.07
N THR A 62 -21.64 2.54 -0.80
CA THR A 62 -22.42 2.45 -2.04
C THR A 62 -21.75 3.25 -3.15
N VAL A 63 -21.79 2.74 -4.38
CA VAL A 63 -21.43 3.52 -5.57
C VAL A 63 -22.61 4.45 -5.88
N ILE A 64 -22.36 5.76 -5.95
CA ILE A 64 -23.41 6.77 -6.14
C ILE A 64 -23.33 7.49 -7.50
N SER A 65 -22.19 7.39 -8.19
CA SER A 65 -21.96 7.95 -9.52
C SER A 65 -20.86 7.14 -10.22
N ASP A 66 -20.97 6.99 -11.55
CA ASP A 66 -19.97 6.40 -12.43
C ASP A 66 -19.17 7.47 -13.20
N GLU A 67 -19.75 8.65 -13.44
CA GLU A 67 -19.08 9.78 -14.11
C GLU A 67 -19.29 11.13 -13.38
N PRO A 68 -18.32 11.59 -12.57
CA PRO A 68 -17.12 10.88 -12.14
C PRO A 68 -17.48 9.71 -11.21
N LEU A 69 -16.60 8.70 -11.15
CA LEU A 69 -16.77 7.57 -10.23
C LEU A 69 -16.74 8.09 -8.80
N ALA A 70 -17.82 7.86 -8.06
CA ALA A 70 -17.95 8.27 -6.67
C ALA A 70 -18.60 7.20 -5.81
N VAL A 71 -18.06 7.05 -4.59
CA VAL A 71 -18.64 6.21 -3.55
C VAL A 71 -19.06 7.07 -2.37
N ARG A 72 -20.12 6.64 -1.69
CA ARG A 72 -20.57 7.22 -0.43
C ARG A 72 -20.55 6.15 0.65
N HIS A 73 -20.15 6.53 1.85
CA HIS A 73 -20.27 5.68 3.01
C HIS A 73 -20.43 6.50 4.30
N ARG A 74 -20.82 5.84 5.38
CA ARG A 74 -20.82 6.44 6.71
C ARG A 74 -19.39 6.65 7.22
N TRP A 75 -19.15 7.77 7.90
CA TRP A 75 -17.90 8.09 8.56
C TRP A 75 -17.50 6.97 9.52
N VAL A 76 -16.24 6.56 9.46
CA VAL A 76 -15.69 5.51 10.31
C VAL A 76 -15.12 6.16 11.57
N PHE A 77 -15.80 5.98 12.69
CA PHE A 77 -15.39 6.51 14.00
C PHE A 77 -14.32 5.61 14.62
N GLY A 78 -13.06 5.83 14.23
CA GLY A 78 -11.91 5.12 14.81
C GLY A 78 -10.60 5.84 14.50
N PRO A 79 -9.54 5.63 15.30
CA PRO A 79 -8.22 6.14 14.98
C PRO A 79 -7.70 5.51 13.69
N GLY A 80 -6.91 6.26 12.92
CA GLY A 80 -6.15 5.69 11.81
C GLY A 80 -5.20 4.60 12.30
N LEU A 81 -5.00 3.56 11.50
CA LEU A 81 -4.18 2.40 11.88
C LEU A 81 -2.75 2.81 12.26
N LEU A 82 -2.16 3.81 11.59
CA LEU A 82 -0.84 4.32 11.94
C LEU A 82 -0.77 4.91 13.36
N ASN A 83 -1.87 5.41 13.92
CA ASN A 83 -1.89 5.91 15.31
C ASN A 83 -1.91 4.76 16.32
N ALA A 84 -2.38 3.57 15.91
CA ALA A 84 -2.38 2.39 16.77
C ALA A 84 -0.95 1.88 17.04
N VAL A 85 0.02 2.17 16.17
CA VAL A 85 1.42 1.73 16.37
C VAL A 85 2.05 2.32 17.63
N GLU A 86 1.62 3.52 18.06
CA GLU A 86 2.15 4.20 19.24
C GLU A 86 1.31 3.90 20.49
N SER A 87 0.00 3.79 20.34
CA SER A 87 -0.93 3.63 21.47
C SER A 87 -1.17 2.17 21.87
N VAL A 88 -1.31 1.27 20.89
CA VAL A 88 -1.58 -0.16 21.10
C VAL A 88 -0.82 -0.99 20.04
N PRO A 89 0.52 -1.15 20.18
CA PRO A 89 1.36 -1.78 19.16
C PRO A 89 0.94 -3.21 18.78
N GLU A 90 0.42 -3.99 19.74
CA GLU A 90 -0.08 -5.35 19.48
C GLU A 90 -1.28 -5.34 18.52
N LEU A 91 -2.22 -4.41 18.72
CA LEU A 91 -3.38 -4.21 17.85
C LEU A 91 -2.95 -3.83 16.43
N PHE A 92 -1.91 -3.01 16.31
CA PHE A 92 -1.30 -2.68 15.03
C PHE A 92 -0.75 -3.92 14.32
N VAL A 93 0.05 -4.75 15.02
CA VAL A 93 0.62 -5.99 14.46
C VAL A 93 -0.49 -6.96 14.03
N ASN A 94 -1.52 -7.14 14.86
CA ASN A 94 -2.66 -8.00 14.54
C ASN A 94 -3.45 -7.49 13.33
N SER A 95 -3.63 -6.18 13.21
CA SER A 95 -4.28 -5.54 12.06
C SER A 95 -3.48 -5.75 10.78
N VAL A 96 -2.16 -5.59 10.81
CA VAL A 96 -1.30 -5.84 9.63
C VAL A 96 -1.36 -7.32 9.22
N ARG A 97 -1.38 -8.25 10.19
CA ARG A 97 -1.57 -9.68 9.90
C ARG A 97 -2.92 -9.94 9.21
N GLU A 98 -3.99 -9.31 9.69
CA GLU A 98 -5.33 -9.45 9.09
C GLU A 98 -5.38 -8.87 7.66
N ILE A 99 -4.82 -7.68 7.44
CA ILE A 99 -4.73 -7.07 6.11
C ILE A 99 -3.90 -7.94 5.16
N GLY A 100 -2.78 -8.49 5.63
CA GLY A 100 -1.95 -9.42 4.85
C GLY A 100 -2.73 -10.66 4.41
N ARG A 101 -3.58 -11.23 5.28
CA ARG A 101 -4.45 -12.35 4.93
C ARG A 101 -5.46 -11.96 3.85
N TRP A 102 -6.10 -10.79 3.95
CA TRP A 102 -6.99 -10.29 2.90
C TRP A 102 -6.30 -10.22 1.54
N VAL A 103 -5.05 -9.75 1.49
CA VAL A 103 -4.27 -9.70 0.25
C VAL A 103 -4.02 -11.11 -0.31
N CYS A 104 -3.67 -12.08 0.54
CA CYS A 104 -3.49 -13.47 0.14
C CYS A 104 -4.80 -14.09 -0.39
N ASP A 105 -5.92 -13.87 0.31
CA ASP A 105 -7.22 -14.42 -0.07
C ASP A 105 -7.74 -13.82 -1.39
N LEU A 106 -7.38 -12.56 -1.66
CA LEU A 106 -7.68 -11.88 -2.93
C LEU A 106 -6.79 -12.31 -4.09
N ALA A 107 -5.67 -13.01 -3.85
CA ALA A 107 -4.68 -13.30 -4.88
C ALA A 107 -5.24 -14.10 -6.08
N ALA A 108 -6.22 -14.97 -5.82
CA ALA A 108 -6.91 -15.78 -6.83
C ALA A 108 -8.07 -15.04 -7.52
N THR A 109 -8.39 -13.82 -7.09
CA THR A 109 -9.47 -12.99 -7.63
C THR A 109 -8.94 -11.87 -8.51
N ASP A 110 -9.86 -11.17 -9.17
CA ASP A 110 -9.56 -9.97 -9.96
C ASP A 110 -9.76 -8.66 -9.16
N ALA A 111 -9.52 -8.69 -7.86
CA ALA A 111 -9.58 -7.52 -6.99
C ALA A 111 -8.30 -7.40 -6.15
N ARG A 112 -7.86 -6.17 -5.87
CA ARG A 112 -6.76 -5.84 -4.96
C ARG A 112 -7.18 -4.71 -4.04
N ILE A 113 -6.51 -4.59 -2.89
CA ILE A 113 -6.70 -3.48 -1.96
C ILE A 113 -5.42 -2.66 -1.88
N ASP A 114 -5.54 -1.34 -1.78
CA ASP A 114 -4.38 -0.49 -1.48
C ASP A 114 -3.99 -0.65 0.00
N THR A 115 -2.86 -1.33 0.23
CA THR A 115 -2.34 -1.60 1.57
C THR A 115 -1.55 -0.44 2.18
N ASN A 116 -1.67 0.77 1.64
CA ASN A 116 -1.19 1.96 2.34
C ASN A 116 -1.88 2.06 3.70
N LEU A 117 -1.10 2.02 4.79
CA LEU A 117 -1.61 1.99 6.17
C LEU A 117 -2.46 3.22 6.53
N ALA A 118 -2.36 4.32 5.77
CA ALA A 118 -3.22 5.49 5.91
C ALA A 118 -4.68 5.24 5.49
N ASN A 119 -4.93 4.21 4.67
CA ASN A 119 -6.26 3.87 4.15
C ASN A 119 -7.08 3.04 5.14
N PHE A 120 -6.58 2.82 6.37
CA PHE A 120 -7.22 1.97 7.37
C PHE A 120 -7.50 2.73 8.65
N CYS A 121 -8.70 2.51 9.20
CA CYS A 121 -9.05 2.87 10.57
C CYS A 121 -9.17 1.61 11.42
N VAL A 122 -9.11 1.76 12.74
CA VAL A 122 -9.38 0.67 13.68
C VAL A 122 -10.72 0.90 14.36
N VAL A 123 -11.64 -0.06 14.21
CA VAL A 123 -12.97 -0.06 14.83
C VAL A 123 -13.15 -1.38 15.57
N GLU A 124 -13.56 -1.32 16.83
CA GLU A 124 -13.78 -2.51 17.67
C GLU A 124 -12.56 -3.45 17.68
N GLY A 125 -11.35 -2.88 17.66
CA GLY A 125 -10.10 -3.63 17.64
C GLY A 125 -9.77 -4.32 16.32
N ARG A 126 -10.40 -3.93 15.21
CA ARG A 126 -10.16 -4.53 13.88
C ARG A 126 -9.96 -3.47 12.79
N PRO A 127 -9.13 -3.74 11.77
CA PRO A 127 -8.95 -2.82 10.66
C PRO A 127 -10.22 -2.72 9.82
N VAL A 128 -10.50 -1.52 9.32
CA VAL A 128 -11.54 -1.19 8.33
C VAL A 128 -10.87 -0.43 7.20
N LEU A 129 -11.03 -0.89 5.95
CA LEU A 129 -10.51 -0.21 4.77
C LEU A 129 -11.40 0.99 4.44
N VAL A 130 -10.93 2.20 4.74
CA VAL A 130 -11.72 3.43 4.53
C VAL A 130 -11.49 4.05 3.15
N ASP A 131 -10.44 3.67 2.43
CA ASP A 131 -10.21 4.11 1.05
C ASP A 131 -10.27 2.94 0.07
N VAL A 132 -11.39 2.87 -0.64
CA VAL A 132 -11.72 1.78 -1.58
C VAL A 132 -11.62 2.21 -3.05
N LEU A 133 -11.36 3.50 -3.29
CA LEU A 133 -11.15 4.06 -4.62
C LEU A 133 -9.66 4.37 -4.81
N PRO A 134 -9.13 4.21 -6.02
CA PRO A 134 -9.72 3.56 -7.19
C PRO A 134 -9.95 2.05 -7.02
N PRO A 135 -10.94 1.41 -7.68
CA PRO A 135 -10.98 -0.04 -7.78
C PRO A 135 -9.69 -0.58 -8.44
N LEU A 136 -9.02 -1.51 -7.77
CA LEU A 136 -7.78 -2.11 -8.25
C LEU A 136 -8.08 -3.49 -8.84
N ILE A 137 -8.22 -3.53 -10.17
CA ILE A 137 -8.66 -4.72 -10.93
C ILE A 137 -7.52 -5.14 -11.88
N PRO A 138 -6.78 -6.23 -11.57
CA PRO A 138 -5.65 -6.70 -12.37
C PRO A 138 -5.92 -6.89 -13.86
N SER A 139 -7.10 -7.39 -14.25
CA SER A 139 -7.45 -7.59 -15.67
C SER A 139 -7.57 -6.29 -16.47
N LEU A 140 -7.80 -5.16 -15.78
CA LEU A 140 -7.87 -3.84 -16.38
C LEU A 140 -6.52 -3.10 -16.36
N ARG A 141 -5.46 -3.74 -15.81
CA ARG A 141 -4.12 -3.16 -15.70
C ARG A 141 -3.61 -2.74 -17.08
N GLN A 142 -3.27 -1.46 -17.19
CA GLN A 142 -2.59 -0.93 -18.35
C GLN A 142 -1.10 -1.30 -18.33
N GLN A 143 -0.52 -1.49 -19.51
CA GLN A 143 0.92 -1.70 -19.62
C GLN A 143 1.67 -0.42 -19.22
N PRO A 144 2.67 -0.54 -18.33
CA PRO A 144 3.46 0.61 -17.90
C PRO A 144 4.36 1.09 -19.05
N THR A 145 4.48 2.42 -19.18
CA THR A 145 5.24 3.08 -20.26
C THR A 145 6.54 3.73 -19.77
N ASN A 146 6.73 3.79 -18.45
CA ASN A 146 7.88 4.41 -17.82
C ASN A 146 8.18 3.74 -16.47
N LEU A 147 9.36 4.01 -15.89
CA LEU A 147 9.83 3.38 -14.65
C LEU A 147 8.91 3.64 -13.45
N PHE A 148 8.27 4.81 -13.37
CA PHE A 148 7.32 5.10 -12.29
C PHE A 148 6.07 4.23 -12.42
N GLU A 149 5.50 4.12 -13.63
CA GLU A 149 4.35 3.24 -13.89
C GLU A 149 4.68 1.77 -13.63
N VAL A 150 5.91 1.32 -13.91
CA VAL A 150 6.36 -0.04 -13.56
C VAL A 150 6.24 -0.27 -12.04
N LEU A 151 6.77 0.65 -11.23
CA LEU A 151 6.69 0.55 -9.76
C LEU A 151 5.26 0.67 -9.25
N PHE A 152 4.52 1.65 -9.73
CA PHE A 152 3.19 1.96 -9.24
C PHE A 152 2.17 0.89 -9.63
N ALA A 153 2.23 0.38 -10.87
CA ALA A 153 1.39 -0.73 -11.30
C ALA A 153 1.66 -1.99 -10.47
N ALA A 154 2.92 -2.30 -10.20
CA ALA A 154 3.26 -3.45 -9.37
C ALA A 154 2.73 -3.30 -7.94
N LEU A 155 2.85 -2.10 -7.35
CA LEU A 155 2.28 -1.78 -6.04
C LEU A 155 0.74 -1.90 -6.01
N CYS A 156 0.05 -1.70 -7.13
CA CYS A 156 -1.41 -1.78 -7.20
C CYS A 156 -1.92 -3.20 -7.50
N PHE A 157 -1.17 -4.00 -8.27
CA PHE A 157 -1.72 -5.22 -8.89
C PHE A 157 -0.97 -6.51 -8.51
N ASP A 158 0.31 -6.44 -8.19
CA ASP A 158 1.14 -7.63 -7.96
C ASP A 158 1.10 -8.01 -6.48
N THR A 159 0.43 -9.12 -6.15
CA THR A 159 0.18 -9.59 -4.77
C THR A 159 1.45 -9.61 -3.92
N GLU A 160 2.53 -10.17 -4.46
CA GLU A 160 3.81 -10.25 -3.78
C GLU A 160 4.43 -8.88 -3.45
N ILE A 161 4.21 -7.90 -4.34
CA ILE A 161 4.70 -6.53 -4.16
C ILE A 161 3.83 -5.77 -3.16
N ILE A 162 2.51 -5.98 -3.19
CA ILE A 162 1.56 -5.45 -2.20
C ILE A 162 1.94 -5.93 -0.79
N LEU A 163 2.17 -7.25 -0.63
CA LEU A 163 2.60 -7.83 0.65
C LEU A 163 3.95 -7.28 1.11
N ALA A 164 4.95 -7.21 0.23
CA ALA A 164 6.26 -6.63 0.57
C ALA A 164 6.14 -5.15 0.97
N ALA A 165 5.30 -4.37 0.28
CA ALA A 165 5.06 -2.97 0.60
C ALA A 165 4.39 -2.83 1.97
N LEU A 166 3.32 -3.60 2.26
CA LEU A 166 2.65 -3.65 3.55
C LEU A 166 3.64 -3.94 4.68
N VAL A 167 4.43 -5.01 4.54
CA VAL A 167 5.45 -5.41 5.53
C VAL A 167 6.49 -4.30 5.72
N GLY A 168 7.01 -3.72 4.64
CA GLY A 168 7.98 -2.63 4.70
C GLY A 168 7.43 -1.37 5.39
N TYR A 169 6.19 -0.96 5.09
CA TYR A 169 5.56 0.20 5.74
C TYR A 169 5.32 -0.05 7.23
N ALA A 170 4.80 -1.23 7.58
CA ALA A 170 4.54 -1.59 8.97
C ALA A 170 5.81 -1.72 9.79
N ALA A 171 6.85 -2.35 9.23
CA ALA A 171 8.15 -2.44 9.89
C ALA A 171 8.76 -1.05 10.15
N ARG A 172 8.66 -0.15 9.18
CA ARG A 172 9.10 1.24 9.34
C ARG A 172 8.33 1.99 10.43
N ALA A 173 7.03 1.75 10.57
CA ALA A 173 6.24 2.35 11.64
C ALA A 173 6.69 1.85 13.02
N LEU A 174 6.91 0.54 13.16
CA LEU A 174 7.39 -0.06 14.42
C LEU A 174 8.82 0.38 14.79
N LEU A 175 9.70 0.59 13.81
CA LEU A 175 11.04 1.17 14.02
C LEU A 175 11.01 2.61 14.59
N ARG A 176 9.85 3.28 14.57
CA ARG A 176 9.64 4.60 15.18
C ARG A 176 9.04 4.51 16.58
N ALA A 177 8.10 3.59 16.79
CA ALA A 177 7.41 3.40 18.06
C ALA A 177 8.31 2.87 19.19
N ALA A 178 9.44 2.24 18.85
CA ALA A 178 10.45 1.75 19.80
C ALA A 178 9.92 0.74 20.85
N ASP A 179 8.92 -0.07 20.49
CA ASP A 179 8.41 -1.20 21.31
C ASP A 179 9.10 -2.53 20.90
N PRO A 180 9.99 -3.11 21.76
CA PRO A 180 10.70 -4.33 21.41
C PRO A 180 9.83 -5.59 21.35
N ALA A 181 8.72 -5.65 22.11
CA ALA A 181 7.85 -6.81 22.12
C ALA A 181 7.03 -6.89 20.83
N ALA A 182 6.41 -5.77 20.44
CA ALA A 182 5.69 -5.65 19.18
C ALA A 182 6.62 -5.83 17.96
N ALA A 183 7.85 -5.30 18.03
CA ALA A 183 8.87 -5.52 17.01
C ALA A 183 9.16 -7.02 16.80
N ARG A 184 9.43 -7.78 17.87
CA ARG A 184 9.68 -9.23 17.79
C ARG A 184 8.49 -9.99 17.23
N GLN A 185 7.28 -9.67 17.69
CA GLN A 185 6.06 -10.29 17.19
C GLN A 185 5.89 -10.02 15.68
N PHE A 186 6.14 -8.78 15.26
CA PHE A 186 5.99 -8.38 13.87
C PHE A 186 7.03 -9.02 12.95
N VAL A 187 8.27 -9.27 13.41
CA VAL A 187 9.29 -9.94 12.59
C VAL A 187 8.80 -11.30 12.09
N ALA A 188 8.12 -12.09 12.93
CA ALA A 188 7.52 -13.35 12.51
C ALA A 188 6.43 -13.12 11.45
N VAL A 189 5.49 -12.20 11.71
CA VAL A 189 4.41 -11.86 10.77
C VAL A 189 4.95 -11.39 9.42
N GLY A 190 5.96 -10.53 9.43
CA GLY A 190 6.56 -10.00 8.21
C GLY A 190 7.28 -11.05 7.38
N ARG A 191 7.92 -12.04 8.03
CA ARG A 191 8.55 -13.17 7.35
C ARG A 191 7.53 -14.14 6.75
N ASP A 192 6.39 -14.32 7.41
CA ASP A 192 5.29 -15.14 6.88
C ASP A 192 4.62 -14.47 5.67
N LEU A 193 4.36 -13.16 5.75
CA LEU A 193 3.68 -12.39 4.70
C LEU A 193 4.59 -12.03 3.52
N SER A 194 5.89 -11.85 3.76
CA SER A 194 6.88 -11.55 2.71
C SER A 194 8.12 -12.42 2.94
N PRO A 195 8.07 -13.70 2.53
CA PRO A 195 9.19 -14.60 2.69
C PRO A 195 10.45 -14.07 1.98
N PRO A 196 11.65 -14.29 2.54
CA PRO A 196 12.89 -13.97 1.86
C PRO A 196 12.99 -14.75 0.55
N VAL A 197 13.36 -14.07 -0.53
CA VAL A 197 13.62 -14.69 -1.85
C VAL A 197 15.06 -14.35 -2.24
N SER A 198 15.73 -15.22 -3.00
CA SER A 198 17.09 -14.99 -3.51
C SER A 198 17.12 -14.04 -4.72
N GLY A 199 18.19 -13.24 -4.88
CA GLY A 199 18.50 -12.53 -6.14
C GLY A 199 18.30 -11.00 -6.18
N TYR A 200 18.49 -10.28 -5.07
CA TYR A 200 17.90 -8.94 -4.88
C TYR A 200 18.63 -7.67 -5.36
N PRO A 201 19.79 -7.68 -6.05
CA PRO A 201 20.19 -6.49 -6.80
C PRO A 201 19.77 -6.52 -8.28
N ASP A 202 19.63 -7.70 -8.87
CA ASP A 202 19.52 -7.86 -10.34
C ASP A 202 18.13 -8.27 -10.83
N GLY A 203 17.16 -8.39 -9.92
CA GLY A 203 15.77 -8.71 -10.24
C GLY A 203 14.96 -7.57 -10.87
N PRO A 204 13.67 -7.80 -11.15
CA PRO A 204 12.73 -6.78 -11.63
C PRO A 204 12.68 -5.56 -10.71
N LEU A 205 12.48 -4.38 -11.30
CA LEU A 205 12.52 -3.10 -10.59
C LEU A 205 11.63 -3.08 -9.33
N ALA A 206 10.37 -3.50 -9.44
CA ALA A 206 9.44 -3.48 -8.31
C ALA A 206 9.85 -4.44 -7.18
N GLU A 207 10.37 -5.61 -7.53
CA GLU A 207 10.88 -6.58 -6.55
C GLU A 207 12.07 -5.98 -5.80
N VAL A 208 13.09 -5.50 -6.53
CA VAL A 208 14.27 -4.83 -5.95
C VAL A 208 13.85 -3.69 -5.03
N TRP A 209 12.81 -2.94 -5.40
CA TRP A 209 12.34 -1.79 -4.64
C TRP A 209 11.61 -2.17 -3.35
N PHE A 210 10.56 -2.99 -3.43
CA PHE A 210 9.66 -3.21 -2.29
C PHE A 210 10.12 -4.34 -1.38
N ARG A 211 10.62 -5.45 -1.94
CA ARG A 211 11.09 -6.57 -1.11
C ARG A 211 12.38 -6.22 -0.39
N SER A 212 13.29 -5.46 -1.01
CA SER A 212 14.47 -4.99 -0.27
C SER A 212 14.10 -4.07 0.89
N ARG A 213 13.08 -3.21 0.74
CA ARG A 213 12.57 -2.40 1.85
C ARG A 213 12.03 -3.27 2.98
N ALA A 214 11.24 -4.29 2.66
CA ALA A 214 10.72 -5.25 3.64
C ALA A 214 11.86 -5.98 4.35
N THR A 215 12.77 -6.59 3.59
CA THR A 215 13.93 -7.33 4.12
C THR A 215 14.78 -6.47 5.04
N LEU A 216 15.21 -5.29 4.60
CA LEU A 216 16.04 -4.39 5.41
C LEU A 216 15.31 -3.94 6.68
N ALA A 217 14.01 -3.61 6.58
CA ALA A 217 13.24 -3.18 7.75
C ALA A 217 13.02 -4.32 8.76
N LEU A 218 12.78 -5.55 8.30
CA LEU A 218 12.66 -6.71 9.19
C LEU A 218 13.99 -7.03 9.86
N ARG A 219 15.12 -6.96 9.14
CA ARG A 219 16.46 -7.13 9.72
C ARG A 219 16.74 -6.07 10.79
N ALA A 220 16.36 -4.81 10.54
CA ALA A 220 16.52 -3.76 11.54
C ALA A 220 15.62 -3.96 12.77
N LEU A 221 14.36 -4.38 12.59
CA LEU A 221 13.49 -4.74 13.71
C LEU A 221 14.01 -5.93 14.52
N ALA A 222 14.66 -6.89 13.86
CA ALA A 222 15.30 -8.03 14.50
C ALA A 222 16.62 -7.67 15.21
N GLY A 223 17.10 -6.41 15.10
CA GLY A 223 18.38 -5.97 15.66
C GLY A 223 19.61 -6.41 14.85
N GLU A 224 19.42 -6.95 13.64
CA GLU A 224 20.49 -7.42 12.75
C GLU A 224 21.11 -6.28 11.93
N LEU A 225 20.41 -5.15 11.83
CA LEU A 225 20.88 -3.93 11.16
C LEU A 225 20.51 -2.68 11.97
N PRO A 226 21.35 -1.62 11.97
CA PRO A 226 20.95 -0.34 12.54
C PRO A 226 19.75 0.27 11.81
N ALA A 227 18.89 1.00 12.53
CA ALA A 227 17.69 1.61 11.96
C ALA A 227 17.97 2.77 11.00
N ASP A 228 19.06 3.53 11.20
CA ASP A 228 19.34 4.75 10.42
C ASP A 228 19.65 4.48 8.94
N PRO A 229 20.52 3.51 8.57
CA PRO A 229 20.70 3.12 7.17
C PRO A 229 19.38 2.69 6.50
N VAL A 230 18.51 1.99 7.23
CA VAL A 230 17.20 1.57 6.72
C VAL A 230 16.30 2.80 6.50
N ARG A 231 16.26 3.76 7.43
CA ARG A 231 15.50 5.01 7.25
C ARG A 231 15.96 5.77 6.02
N SER A 232 17.27 5.89 5.81
CA SER A 232 17.86 6.49 4.60
C SER A 232 17.47 5.74 3.33
N PHE A 233 17.44 4.40 3.39
CA PHE A 233 17.01 3.57 2.26
C PHE A 233 15.53 3.80 1.91
N PHE A 234 14.64 3.95 2.90
CA PHE A 234 13.23 4.31 2.65
C PHE A 234 13.05 5.70 2.04
N VAL A 235 13.94 6.65 2.36
CA VAL A 235 13.94 7.97 1.71
C VAL A 235 14.36 7.84 0.24
N LEU A 236 15.44 7.09 -0.02
CA LEU A 236 15.92 6.82 -1.38
C LEU A 236 14.85 6.13 -2.26
N THR A 237 14.10 5.22 -1.66
CA THR A 237 13.05 4.39 -2.30
C THR A 237 11.64 4.93 -2.09
N SER A 238 11.48 6.23 -1.84
CA SER A 238 10.16 6.86 -1.74
C SER A 238 9.46 6.87 -3.11
N VAL A 239 8.34 6.15 -3.24
CA VAL A 239 7.51 6.11 -4.46
C VAL A 239 7.01 7.50 -4.83
N ARG A 240 6.60 8.30 -3.83
CA ARG A 240 6.20 9.69 -4.03
C ARG A 240 7.34 10.52 -4.59
N ALA A 241 8.54 10.43 -4.00
CA ALA A 241 9.69 11.19 -4.51
C ALA A 241 10.10 10.73 -5.93
N PHE A 242 9.97 9.44 -6.22
CA PHE A 242 10.28 8.86 -7.53
C PHE A 242 9.31 9.31 -8.63
N ARG A 243 8.03 9.52 -8.29
CA ARG A 243 7.01 10.07 -9.19
C ARG A 243 7.43 11.43 -9.75
N GLU A 244 7.97 12.30 -8.90
CA GLU A 244 8.33 13.68 -9.25
C GLU A 244 9.63 13.80 -10.08
N LEU A 245 10.35 12.69 -10.30
CA LEU A 245 11.55 12.67 -11.13
C LEU A 245 11.20 12.49 -12.60
N ASP A 246 12.01 13.07 -13.50
CA ASP A 246 12.02 12.70 -14.92
C ASP A 246 12.64 11.30 -15.13
N GLU A 247 12.48 10.73 -16.33
CA GLU A 247 12.89 9.37 -16.62
C GLU A 247 14.41 9.14 -16.50
N GLN A 248 15.22 10.12 -16.88
CA GLN A 248 16.67 10.03 -16.77
C GLN A 248 17.12 10.02 -15.30
N ARG A 249 16.47 10.81 -14.44
CA ARG A 249 16.70 10.83 -13.00
C ARG A 249 16.15 9.58 -12.32
N ARG A 250 15.04 9.02 -12.80
CA ARG A 250 14.51 7.73 -12.34
C ARG A 250 15.51 6.61 -12.62
N ALA A 251 16.03 6.51 -13.84
CA ALA A 251 17.05 5.51 -14.18
C ALA A 251 18.29 5.62 -13.28
N ARG A 252 18.82 6.83 -13.08
CA ARG A 252 19.92 7.07 -12.14
C ARG A 252 19.58 6.67 -10.70
N ARG A 253 18.35 6.92 -10.26
CA ARG A 253 17.89 6.51 -8.91
C ARG A 253 17.80 4.99 -8.77
N VAL A 254 17.44 4.26 -9.83
CA VAL A 254 17.44 2.78 -9.81
C VAL A 254 18.84 2.23 -9.57
N GLU A 255 19.86 2.75 -10.25
CA GLU A 255 21.27 2.38 -9.99
C GLU A 255 21.69 2.80 -8.57
N GLN A 256 21.28 4.00 -8.15
CA GLN A 256 21.16 4.49 -6.76
C GLN A 256 20.88 3.38 -5.74
N VAL A 257 19.73 2.75 -5.94
CA VAL A 257 19.18 1.72 -5.07
C VAL A 257 20.01 0.43 -5.13
N ARG A 258 20.42 0.00 -6.33
CA ARG A 258 21.23 -1.23 -6.51
C ARG A 258 22.58 -1.13 -5.80
N GLU A 259 23.26 0.00 -5.92
CA GLU A 259 24.53 0.25 -5.23
C GLU A 259 24.36 0.26 -3.71
N ALA A 260 23.31 0.93 -3.22
CA ALA A 260 22.99 0.94 -1.78
C ALA A 260 22.72 -0.47 -1.23
N LEU A 261 22.03 -1.33 -2.00
CA LEU A 261 21.75 -2.71 -1.59
C LEU A 261 23.01 -3.56 -1.47
N ARG A 262 23.95 -3.41 -2.41
CA ARG A 262 25.26 -4.07 -2.33
C ARG A 262 26.02 -3.64 -1.07
N GLY A 263 25.98 -2.34 -0.73
CA GLY A 263 26.59 -1.80 0.48
C GLY A 263 25.95 -2.28 1.79
N LEU A 264 24.64 -2.58 1.78
CA LEU A 264 23.88 -3.07 2.94
C LEU A 264 23.92 -4.61 3.09
N GLY A 265 24.70 -5.30 2.26
CA GLY A 265 24.87 -6.74 2.33
C GLY A 265 23.61 -7.54 1.99
N VAL A 266 22.72 -6.96 1.17
CA VAL A 266 21.61 -7.72 0.55
C VAL A 266 22.18 -8.40 -0.69
N ARG A 267 22.22 -9.74 -0.68
CA ARG A 267 22.68 -10.58 -1.79
C ARG A 267 21.52 -11.43 -2.29
#